data_AF-A0A7Y3D0D1-F1
#
_entry.id   AF-A0A7Y3D0D1-F1
#
_cell.length_a   1.000
_cell.length_b   1.000
_cell.length_c   1.000
_cell.angle_alpha   90.00
_cell.angle_beta   90.00
_cell.angle_gamma   90.00
#
_symmetry.space_group_name_H-M   'P 1'
#
loop_
_entity.id
_entity.type
_entity.pdbx_description
1 polymer ?
#
loop_
_entity_poly.entity_id
_entity_poly.type
_entity_poly.pdbx_seq_one_letter_code
_entity_poly.pdbx_strand_id
1 'polypeptide(L)' 'MHRFGLIGKNISYSFSKTYFAEKFKNEDIKNCSYDNFDLSDISQFPKAIKETEGLRGL' A
#
# COMPACT_ATOMS: atom_id res chain seq x y z
N MET A 1 6.54 2.27 11.52
CA MET A 1 5.53 2.71 10.55
C MET A 1 4.71 1.52 10.11
N HIS A 2 3.39 1.57 10.28
CA HIS A 2 2.44 0.58 9.78
C HIS A 2 2.19 0.86 8.29
N ARG A 3 2.50 -0.11 7.44
CA ARG A 3 2.29 0.00 6.00
C ARG A 3 1.06 -0.77 5.58
N PHE A 4 0.26 -0.14 4.74
CA PHE A 4 -0.88 -0.73 4.07
C PHE A 4 -0.74 -0.53 2.57
N GLY A 5 -1.54 -1.22 1.77
CA GLY A 5 -1.58 -0.92 0.37
C GLY A 5 -2.65 -1.64 -0.41
N LEU A 6 -2.58 -1.46 -1.73
CA LEU A 6 -3.34 -2.21 -2.70
C LEU A 6 -2.37 -2.92 -3.62
N ILE A 7 -2.59 -4.21 -3.87
CA ILE A 7 -1.80 -4.99 -4.81
C ILE A 7 -2.57 -5.23 -6.11
N GLY A 8 -1.89 -5.12 -7.24
CA GLY A 8 -2.49 -5.32 -8.56
C GLY A 8 -1.50 -5.08 -9.69
N LYS A 9 -2.00 -4.99 -10.92
CA LYS A 9 -1.20 -4.74 -12.13
C LYS A 9 -1.70 -3.49 -12.84
N ASN A 10 -0.80 -2.56 -13.17
CA ASN A 10 -1.09 -1.26 -13.77
C ASN A 10 -2.02 -0.37 -12.92
N ILE A 11 -1.84 -0.36 -11.60
CA ILE A 11 -2.79 0.26 -10.64
C ILE A 11 -2.40 1.69 -10.23
N SER A 12 -1.61 2.39 -11.03
CA SER A 12 -1.21 3.78 -10.76
C SER A 12 -2.41 4.75 -10.66
N TYR A 13 -3.53 4.42 -11.31
CA TYR A 13 -4.79 5.18 -11.26
C TYR A 13 -5.62 4.94 -10.00
N SER A 14 -5.19 4.07 -9.09
CA SER A 14 -5.98 3.65 -7.92
C SER A 14 -6.37 4.83 -7.03
N PHE A 15 -7.69 4.98 -6.83
CA PHE A 15 -8.28 5.94 -5.90
C PHE A 15 -7.91 5.65 -4.43
N SER A 16 -7.70 4.38 -4.06
CA SER A 16 -7.46 3.98 -2.68
C SER A 16 -6.23 4.68 -2.07
N LYS A 17 -5.18 4.89 -2.86
CA LYS A 17 -3.97 5.59 -2.39
C LYS A 17 -4.28 7.00 -1.91
N THR A 18 -4.98 7.78 -2.74
CA THR A 18 -5.37 9.15 -2.39
C THR A 18 -6.34 9.15 -1.21
N TYR A 19 -7.35 8.28 -1.24
CA TYR A 19 -8.35 8.17 -0.17
C TYR A 19 -7.73 7.90 1.21
N PHE A 20 -6.84 6.92 1.32
CA PHE A 20 -6.23 6.58 2.61
C PHE A 20 -5.21 7.62 3.07
N ALA A 21 -4.48 8.25 2.14
CA ALA A 21 -3.60 9.37 2.49
C ALA A 21 -4.40 10.55 3.08
N GLU A 22 -5.54 10.90 2.48
CA GLU A 22 -6.45 11.93 3.00
C GLU A 22 -7.09 11.51 4.32
N LYS A 23 -7.56 10.27 4.44
CA LYS A 23 -8.14 9.75 5.69
C LYS A 23 -7.14 9.82 6.84
N PHE A 24 -5.90 9.35 6.65
CA PHE A 24 -4.89 9.38 7.70
C PHE A 24 -4.56 10.81 8.14
N LYS A 25 -4.52 11.74 7.18
CA LYS A 25 -4.34 13.17 7.47
C LYS A 25 -5.52 13.75 8.24
N ASN A 26 -6.76 13.49 7.80
CA ASN A 26 -7.97 14.07 8.37
C ASN A 26 -8.30 13.52 9.77
N GLU A 27 -7.95 12.25 10.03
CA GLU A 27 -8.20 11.58 11.30
C GLU A 27 -6.97 11.61 12.25
N ASP A 28 -5.93 12.37 11.92
CA ASP A 28 -4.64 12.45 12.65
C ASP A 28 -4.02 11.06 12.95
N ILE A 29 -4.20 10.10 12.04
CA ILE A 29 -3.64 8.76 12.16
C ILE A 29 -2.16 8.83 11.79
N LYS A 30 -1.31 8.81 12.81
CA LYS A 30 0.15 8.89 12.67
C LYS A 30 0.78 7.53 12.44
N ASN A 31 2.01 7.57 11.90
CA ASN A 31 2.85 6.38 11.74
C ASN A 31 2.23 5.30 10.81
N CYS A 32 1.34 5.70 9.89
CA CYS A 32 0.71 4.85 8.89
C CYS A 32 1.03 5.36 7.47
N SER A 33 1.21 4.47 6.51
CA SER A 33 1.29 4.80 5.08
C SER A 33 0.43 3.85 4.24
N TYR A 34 0.04 4.31 3.06
CA TYR A 34 -0.71 3.51 2.10
C TYR A 34 -0.08 3.65 0.71
N ASP A 35 0.32 2.53 0.11
CA ASP A 35 1.04 2.50 -1.17
C ASP A 35 0.44 1.47 -2.14
N ASN A 36 0.66 1.68 -3.43
CA ASN A 36 0.28 0.71 -4.45
C ASN A 36 1.45 -0.26 -4.71
N PHE A 37 1.19 -1.55 -4.64
CA PHE A 37 2.11 -2.62 -5.00
C PHE A 37 1.79 -3.10 -6.42
N ASP A 38 2.33 -2.38 -7.40
CA ASP A 38 2.15 -2.71 -8.82
C ASP A 38 3.09 -3.85 -9.22
N LEU A 39 2.52 -5.03 -9.45
CA LEU A 39 3.24 -6.24 -9.84
C LEU A 39 2.92 -6.59 -11.29
N SER A 40 3.96 -6.82 -12.08
CA SER A 40 3.78 -7.27 -13.47
C SER A 40 3.39 -8.74 -13.56
N ASP A 41 3.77 -9.53 -12.56
CA ASP A 41 3.51 -10.96 -12.43
C ASP A 41 3.31 -11.38 -10.96
N ILE A 42 2.44 -12.37 -10.72
CA ILE A 42 2.11 -12.84 -9.36
C ILE A 42 3.30 -13.48 -8.63
N SER A 43 4.29 -13.99 -9.36
CA SER A 43 5.53 -14.53 -8.76
C SER A 43 6.35 -13.49 -8.01
N GLN A 44 6.12 -12.20 -8.25
CA GLN A 44 6.77 -11.10 -7.53
C GLN A 44 6.17 -10.87 -6.13
N PHE A 45 4.96 -11.40 -5.87
CA PHE A 45 4.25 -11.18 -4.61
C PHE A 45 5.05 -11.58 -3.38
N PRO A 46 5.61 -12.80 -3.27
CA PRO A 46 6.34 -13.20 -2.07
C PRO A 46 7.53 -12.27 -1.77
N LYS A 47 8.22 -11.80 -2.81
CA LYS A 47 9.32 -10.84 -2.68
C LYS A 47 8.82 -9.48 -2.18
N ALA A 48 7.76 -8.95 -2.78
CA ALA A 48 7.19 -7.66 -2.42
C ALA A 48 6.76 -7.60 -0.94
N ILE A 49 6.15 -8.67 -0.42
CA ILE A 49 5.76 -8.75 0.99
C ILE A 49 6.98 -8.83 1.91
N LYS A 50 7.96 -9.67 1.56
CA LYS A 50 9.15 -9.88 2.38
C LYS A 50 10.02 -8.64 2.49
N GLU A 51 10.11 -7.84 1.43
CA GLU A 51 10.89 -6.60 1.40
C GLU A 51 10.15 -5.40 2.01
N THR A 52 8.84 -5.51 2.23
CA THR A 52 8.03 -4.44 2.82
C THR A 52 7.97 -4.58 4.34
N GLU A 53 8.97 -4.01 5.01
CA GLU A 53 8.96 -3.92 6.47
C GLU A 53 7.73 -3.17 6.99
N GLY A 54 7.14 -3.70 8.05
CA GLY A 54 6.00 -3.08 8.73
C GLY A 54 4.66 -3.21 8.00
N LEU A 55 4.56 -4.06 6.96
CA LEU A 55 3.30 -4.34 6.28
C LEU A 55 2.28 -4.97 7.26
N ARG A 56 1.09 -4.37 7.33
CA ARG A 56 -0.02 -4.79 8.19
C ARG A 56 -1.29 -5.14 7.42
N GLY A 57 -1.37 -4.83 6.13
CA GLY A 57 -2.50 -5.21 5.27
C GLY A 57 -2.27 -4.84 3.80
N LEU A 58 -2.98 -5.55 2.91
CA LEU A 58 -3.08 -5.34 1.47
C LEU A 58 -4.54 -5.46 1.01
#